data_AF-A0A2W6UMY6-F1
#
_entry.id   AF-A0A2W6UMY6-F1
#
_cell.length_a   1.000
_cell.length_b   1.000
_cell.length_c   1.000
_cell.angle_alpha   90.00
_cell.angle_beta   90.00
_cell.angle_gamma   90.00
#
_symmetry.space_group_name_H-M   'P 1'
#
loop_
_entity.id
_entity.type
_entity.pdbx_description
1 polymer ?
#
loop_
_entity_poly.entity_id
_entity_poly.type
_entity_poly.pdbx_seq_one_letter_code
_entity_poly.pdbx_strand_id
1 'polypeptide(L)'
;MSPTATPTRTASRAVERFEEPAPVDPSHAFPDDFQAVLDVASTARSTIGCIIPAYNEEESIEDVILALLAQTRVPDVIHVVVNNTSDATVKIASRHAGPHEIVTELGEQFTEVFVHDIGKNPDKKVGALNYGFT
;
A
#
# COMPACT_ATOMS: atom_id res chain seq x y z
N MET A 1 -33.60 -67.05 -10.60
CA MET A 1 -32.58 -66.70 -9.59
C MET A 1 -32.91 -65.32 -9.06
N SER A 2 -33.58 -65.25 -7.91
CA SER A 2 -33.63 -64.04 -7.07
C SER A 2 -32.27 -63.88 -6.36
N PRO A 3 -31.90 -62.68 -5.83
CA PRO A 3 -32.53 -62.10 -4.61
C PRO A 3 -32.97 -60.63 -4.83
N THR A 4 -34.14 -60.17 -4.33
CA THR A 4 -34.47 -59.79 -2.93
C THR A 4 -33.66 -58.56 -2.48
N ALA A 5 -34.17 -57.46 -1.93
CA ALA A 5 -35.48 -56.84 -1.73
C ALA A 5 -35.17 -55.44 -1.17
N THR A 6 -36.01 -54.42 -1.38
CA THR A 6 -35.98 -53.21 -0.51
C THR A 6 -37.38 -52.62 -0.36
N PRO A 7 -37.77 -52.19 0.85
CA PRO A 7 -39.17 -52.06 1.25
C PRO A 7 -39.73 -50.63 1.17
N THR A 8 -41.06 -50.57 1.29
CA THR A 8 -41.86 -49.38 1.61
C THR A 8 -41.42 -48.74 2.92
N ARG A 9 -41.22 -47.41 2.96
CA ARG A 9 -41.43 -46.63 4.19
C ARG A 9 -41.69 -45.14 3.93
N THR A 10 -42.97 -44.79 4.07
CA THR A 10 -43.56 -43.63 4.75
C THR A 10 -42.63 -42.48 5.13
N ALA A 11 -42.99 -41.29 4.65
CA ALA A 11 -42.49 -40.00 5.12
C ALA A 11 -42.73 -39.82 6.63
N SER A 12 -41.67 -39.49 7.36
CA SER A 12 -41.77 -38.85 8.66
C SER A 12 -40.69 -37.78 8.72
N ARG A 13 -41.08 -36.55 8.41
CA ARG A 13 -40.25 -35.35 8.56
C ARG A 13 -40.12 -35.09 10.06
N ALA A 14 -38.99 -35.46 10.65
CA ALA A 14 -38.60 -34.95 11.96
C ALA A 14 -38.36 -33.43 11.80
N VAL A 15 -39.12 -32.63 12.54
CA VAL A 15 -38.89 -31.20 12.64
C VAL A 15 -37.72 -31.05 13.62
N GLU A 16 -36.51 -30.87 13.11
CA GLU A 16 -35.41 -30.37 13.93
C GLU A 16 -35.80 -28.97 14.38
N ARG A 17 -36.03 -28.84 15.69
CA ARG A 17 -36.28 -27.57 16.36
C ARG A 17 -34.95 -26.82 16.32
N PHE A 18 -34.83 -25.84 15.43
CA PHE A 18 -33.73 -24.88 15.47
C PHE A 18 -33.81 -24.15 16.82
N GLU A 19 -32.79 -24.34 17.64
CA GLU A 19 -32.62 -23.59 18.86
C GLU A 19 -32.27 -22.16 18.46
N GLU A 20 -33.13 -21.22 18.83
CA GLU A 20 -32.96 -19.81 18.52
C GLU A 20 -31.70 -19.33 19.24
N PRO A 21 -30.70 -18.77 18.52
CA PRO A 21 -29.47 -18.33 19.17
C PRO A 21 -29.83 -17.27 20.22
N ALA A 22 -29.31 -17.45 21.43
CA ALA A 22 -29.56 -16.53 22.53
C ALA A 22 -29.30 -15.07 22.07
N PRO A 23 -30.10 -14.10 22.54
CA PRO A 23 -29.90 -12.72 22.17
C PRO A 23 -28.50 -12.30 22.61
N VAL A 24 -27.64 -12.02 21.61
CA VAL A 24 -26.33 -11.44 21.84
C VAL A 24 -26.55 -10.09 22.51
N ASP A 25 -26.08 -9.97 23.76
CA ASP A 25 -26.14 -8.71 24.49
C ASP A 25 -25.31 -7.67 23.72
N PRO A 26 -25.94 -6.62 23.15
CA PRO A 26 -25.25 -5.62 22.35
C PRO A 26 -24.32 -4.74 23.19
N SER A 27 -24.31 -4.88 24.52
CA SER A 27 -23.42 -4.11 25.38
C SER A 27 -21.97 -4.63 25.45
N HIS A 28 -21.71 -5.89 25.05
CA HIS A 28 -20.40 -6.52 25.22
C HIS A 28 -19.67 -6.90 23.92
N ALA A 29 -20.33 -6.92 22.76
CA ALA A 29 -19.69 -7.28 21.49
C ALA A 29 -19.05 -6.08 20.74
N PHE A 30 -19.49 -4.86 21.01
CA PHE A 30 -19.04 -3.67 20.29
C PHE A 30 -17.78 -2.98 20.83
N PRO A 31 -17.52 -2.95 22.16
CA PRO A 31 -16.35 -2.24 22.68
C PRO A 31 -15.03 -2.89 22.33
N ASP A 32 -14.91 -4.21 22.46
CA ASP A 32 -13.64 -4.93 22.28
C ASP A 32 -13.23 -5.00 20.80
N ASP A 33 -14.18 -5.21 19.89
CA ASP A 33 -13.92 -5.19 18.45
C ASP A 33 -13.53 -3.79 17.96
N PHE A 34 -14.16 -2.73 18.51
CA PHE A 34 -13.80 -1.35 18.19
C PHE A 34 -12.42 -0.96 18.75
N GLN A 35 -12.11 -1.38 19.98
CA GLN A 35 -10.78 -1.17 20.57
C GLN A 35 -9.70 -1.93 19.79
N ALA A 36 -9.95 -3.16 19.36
CA ALA A 36 -9.02 -3.90 18.51
C ALA A 36 -8.75 -3.18 17.17
N VAL A 37 -9.77 -2.58 16.55
CA VAL A 37 -9.60 -1.78 15.33
C VAL A 37 -8.82 -0.49 15.60
N LEU A 38 -9.05 0.17 16.74
CA LEU A 38 -8.30 1.37 17.15
C LEU A 38 -6.85 1.05 17.54
N ASP A 39 -6.59 -0.08 18.17
CA ASP A 39 -5.25 -0.56 18.52
C ASP A 39 -4.45 -0.94 17.27
N VAL A 40 -5.10 -1.57 16.29
CA VAL A 40 -4.50 -1.79 14.96
C VAL A 40 -4.27 -0.46 14.23
N ALA A 41 -5.22 0.47 14.26
CA ALA A 41 -5.06 1.76 13.59
C ALA A 41 -4.00 2.66 14.25
N SER A 42 -3.83 2.56 15.57
CA SER A 42 -2.82 3.32 16.32
C SER A 42 -1.41 2.72 16.21
N THR A 43 -1.29 1.44 15.82
CA THR A 43 -0.01 0.76 15.55
C THR A 43 0.32 0.64 14.07
N ALA A 44 -0.67 0.76 13.17
CA ALA A 44 -0.48 0.73 11.73
C ALA A 44 0.17 2.03 11.25
N ARG A 45 1.47 1.95 10.95
CA ARG A 45 2.20 3.06 10.34
C ARG A 45 1.78 3.19 8.87
N SER A 46 1.22 4.33 8.49
CA SER A 46 0.89 4.61 7.07
C SER A 46 2.16 4.57 6.22
N THR A 47 2.14 3.81 5.14
CA THR A 47 3.20 3.83 4.12
C THR A 47 3.18 5.16 3.37
N ILE A 48 4.35 5.75 3.14
CA ILE A 48 4.53 7.03 2.44
C ILE A 48 5.28 6.76 1.14
N GLY A 49 4.61 7.00 0.01
CA GLY A 49 5.26 7.15 -1.29
C GLY A 49 5.49 8.62 -1.61
N CYS A 50 6.67 8.97 -2.09
CA CYS A 50 6.99 10.32 -2.59
C CYS A 50 7.12 10.28 -4.11
N ILE A 51 6.49 11.21 -4.83
CA ILE A 51 6.63 11.36 -6.28
C ILE A 51 7.21 12.74 -6.57
N ILE A 52 8.33 12.76 -7.29
CA ILE A 52 9.02 13.97 -7.73
C ILE A 52 8.87 14.07 -9.25
N PRO A 53 7.90 14.84 -9.77
CA PRO A 53 7.86 15.15 -11.19
C PRO A 53 9.00 16.14 -11.52
N ALA A 54 9.83 15.82 -12.51
CA ALA A 54 11.01 16.62 -12.87
C ALA A 54 11.05 16.95 -14.38
N TYR A 55 11.15 18.25 -14.70
CA TYR A 55 11.32 18.78 -16.05
C TYR A 55 12.43 19.83 -16.04
N ASN A 56 13.58 19.50 -16.62
CA ASN A 56 14.78 20.34 -16.62
C ASN A 56 15.16 20.88 -15.21
N GLU A 57 15.41 19.95 -14.28
CA GLU A 57 15.71 20.21 -12.86
C GLU A 57 17.17 19.85 -12.52
N GLU A 58 18.10 19.92 -13.46
CA GLU A 58 19.49 19.48 -13.24
C GLU A 58 20.22 20.22 -12.10
N GLU A 59 19.81 21.46 -11.80
CA GLU A 59 20.38 22.28 -10.73
C GLU A 59 19.80 21.96 -9.35
N SER A 60 18.60 21.36 -9.26
CA SER A 60 17.83 21.23 -8.02
C SER A 60 17.57 19.78 -7.61
N ILE A 61 17.55 18.84 -8.56
CA ILE A 61 17.04 17.48 -8.33
C ILE A 61 17.87 16.71 -7.29
N GLU A 62 19.18 16.92 -7.27
CA GLU A 62 20.07 16.30 -6.29
C GLU A 62 19.73 16.76 -4.87
N ASP A 63 19.62 18.08 -4.67
CA ASP A 63 19.29 18.67 -3.38
C ASP A 63 17.89 18.23 -2.89
N VAL A 64 16.92 18.10 -3.78
CA VAL A 64 15.57 17.60 -3.45
C VAL A 64 15.63 16.16 -2.95
N ILE A 65 16.35 15.26 -3.65
CA ILE A 65 16.49 13.87 -3.24
C ILE A 65 17.20 13.79 -1.88
N LEU A 66 18.32 14.50 -1.71
CA LEU A 66 19.05 14.52 -0.45
C LEU A 66 18.22 15.07 0.71
N ALA A 67 17.41 16.09 0.48
CA ALA A 67 16.51 16.66 1.48
C ALA A 67 15.40 15.66 1.91
N LEU A 68 14.94 14.79 1.01
CA LEU A 68 13.98 13.73 1.34
C LEU A 68 14.64 12.58 2.14
N LEU A 69 15.88 12.22 1.79
CA LEU A 69 16.66 11.23 2.55
C LEU A 69 17.06 11.76 3.95
N ALA A 70 17.12 13.08 4.13
CA ALA A 70 17.44 13.71 5.41
C ALA A 70 16.22 13.94 6.32
N GLN A 71 15.01 13.53 5.93
CA GLN A 71 13.82 13.70 6.76
C GLN A 71 13.88 12.86 8.04
N THR A 72 13.31 13.37 9.14
CA THR A 72 13.16 12.62 10.41
C THR A 72 12.44 11.28 10.19
N ARG A 73 11.44 11.30 9.31
CA ARG A 73 10.83 10.10 8.74
C ARG A 73 11.04 10.12 7.23
N VAL A 74 11.83 9.18 6.72
CA VAL A 74 12.04 9.05 5.28
C VAL A 74 10.80 8.42 4.62
N PRO A 75 10.46 8.81 3.37
CA PRO A 75 9.46 8.09 2.59
C PRO A 75 9.85 6.62 2.45
N ASP A 76 8.88 5.71 2.47
CA ASP A 76 9.15 4.28 2.27
C ASP A 76 9.61 4.00 0.82
N VAL A 77 9.19 4.85 -0.13
CA VAL A 77 9.64 4.82 -1.52
C VAL A 77 9.65 6.22 -2.14
N ILE A 78 10.62 6.49 -3.01
CA ILE A 78 10.73 7.75 -3.76
C ILE A 78 10.73 7.45 -5.26
N HIS A 79 9.79 8.02 -6.00
CA HIS A 79 9.70 7.94 -7.46
C HIS A 79 10.07 9.30 -8.07
N VAL A 80 11.25 9.40 -8.67
CA VAL A 80 11.62 10.53 -9.54
C VAL A 80 11.08 10.25 -10.93
N VAL A 81 10.09 11.02 -11.38
CA VAL A 81 9.50 10.87 -12.71
C VAL A 81 9.97 12.02 -13.60
N VAL A 82 10.99 11.74 -14.40
CA VAL A 82 11.57 12.69 -15.33
C VAL A 82 10.80 12.66 -16.64
N ASN A 83 10.27 13.80 -17.07
CA ASN A 83 9.47 13.89 -18.28
C ASN A 83 9.88 15.10 -19.12
N ASN A 84 9.84 14.95 -20.44
CA ASN A 84 10.12 16.01 -21.42
C ASN A 84 11.46 16.76 -21.22
N THR A 85 12.40 16.20 -20.46
CA THR A 85 13.67 16.84 -20.12
C THR A 85 14.69 16.77 -21.28
N SER A 86 15.52 17.81 -21.40
CA SER A 86 16.64 17.87 -22.35
C SER A 86 18.01 18.04 -21.69
N ASP A 87 18.04 18.26 -20.37
CA ASP A 87 19.23 18.53 -19.59
C ASP A 87 19.75 17.27 -18.86
N ALA A 88 20.67 17.43 -17.90
CA ALA A 88 21.27 16.31 -17.17
C ALA A 88 20.42 15.73 -16.03
N THR A 89 19.15 16.15 -15.84
CA THR A 89 18.29 15.72 -14.70
C THR A 89 18.30 14.21 -14.50
N VAL A 90 18.07 13.42 -15.57
CA VAL A 90 18.01 11.95 -15.49
C VAL A 90 19.34 11.40 -14.98
N LYS A 91 20.46 11.88 -15.54
CA LYS A 91 21.81 11.43 -15.19
C LYS A 91 22.15 11.74 -13.73
N ILE A 92 21.74 12.92 -13.24
CA ILE A 92 21.99 13.34 -11.85
C ILE A 92 21.13 12.52 -10.90
N ALA A 93 19.81 12.44 -11.14
CA ALA A 93 18.89 11.65 -10.32
C ALA A 93 19.29 10.17 -10.26
N SER A 94 19.74 9.59 -11.38
CA SER A 94 20.13 8.16 -11.46
C SER A 94 21.32 7.79 -10.57
N ARG A 95 22.12 8.76 -10.11
CA ARG A 95 23.21 8.51 -9.13
C ARG A 95 22.70 8.10 -7.76
N HIS A 96 21.48 8.51 -7.45
CA HIS A 96 20.82 8.27 -6.17
C HIS A 96 19.83 7.11 -6.23
N ALA A 97 19.70 6.44 -7.39
CA ALA A 97 18.77 5.33 -7.57
C ALA A 97 19.18 4.09 -6.76
N GLY A 98 18.20 3.32 -6.33
CA GLY A 98 18.38 2.08 -5.56
C GLY A 98 18.11 2.24 -4.07
N PRO A 99 18.48 1.22 -3.27
CA PRO A 99 18.17 1.16 -1.85
C PRO A 99 19.05 2.09 -1.01
N HIS A 100 18.45 2.69 0.02
CA HIS A 100 19.10 3.50 1.05
C HIS A 100 18.68 3.02 2.44
N GLU A 101 19.68 2.72 3.28
CA GLU A 101 19.50 2.44 4.69
C GLU A 101 19.92 3.67 5.50
N ILE A 102 19.00 4.20 6.31
CA ILE A 102 19.16 5.51 6.97
C ILE A 102 18.86 5.33 8.45
N VAL A 103 19.80 5.76 9.29
CA VAL A 103 19.62 5.79 10.74
C VAL A 103 19.15 7.17 11.16
N THR A 104 18.03 7.22 11.86
CA THR A 104 17.41 8.45 12.38
C THR A 104 17.12 8.30 13.87
N GLU A 105 16.58 9.35 14.49
CA GLU A 105 16.07 9.29 15.86
C GLU A 105 14.94 8.25 16.05
N LEU A 106 14.27 7.85 14.96
CA LEU A 106 13.22 6.83 14.96
C LEU A 106 13.77 5.40 14.75
N GLY A 107 15.10 5.25 14.68
CA GLY A 107 15.79 4.00 14.41
C GLY A 107 16.22 3.86 12.94
N GLU A 108 16.57 2.61 12.57
CA GLU A 108 16.87 2.22 11.20
C GLU A 108 15.62 2.32 10.33
N GLN A 109 15.76 3.00 9.20
CA GLN A 109 14.72 3.16 8.19
C GLN A 109 15.29 2.76 6.82
N PHE A 110 14.42 2.27 5.96
CA PHE A 110 14.75 1.89 4.60
C PHE A 110 13.93 2.73 3.63
N THR A 111 14.54 3.12 2.51
CA THR A 111 13.85 3.75 1.39
C THR A 111 14.50 3.31 0.09
N GLU A 112 13.73 3.23 -0.98
CA GLU A 112 14.27 2.95 -2.32
C GLU A 112 13.91 4.09 -3.28
N VAL A 113 14.92 4.56 -4.02
CA VAL A 113 14.76 5.63 -5.01
C VAL A 113 14.67 5.00 -6.40
N PHE A 114 13.52 5.19 -7.04
CA PHE A 114 13.31 4.81 -8.44
C PHE A 114 13.35 6.04 -9.33
N VAL A 115 14.12 5.96 -10.42
CA VAL A 115 14.20 7.02 -11.43
C VAL A 115 13.56 6.52 -12.72
N HIS A 116 12.53 7.23 -13.16
CA HIS A 116 11.75 6.93 -14.34
C HIS A 116 11.96 8.01 -15.38
N ASP A 117 12.65 7.70 -16.46
CA ASP A 117 12.67 8.56 -17.65
C ASP A 117 11.53 8.12 -18.58
N ILE A 118 10.44 8.88 -18.56
CA ILE A 118 9.26 8.59 -19.38
C ILE A 118 9.31 9.29 -20.75
N GLY A 119 10.41 9.98 -21.07
CA GLY A 119 10.60 10.67 -22.33
C GLY A 119 9.55 11.74 -22.60
N LYS A 120 9.06 11.80 -23.85
CA LYS A 120 8.05 12.79 -24.26
C LYS A 120 6.66 12.39 -23.78
N ASN A 121 6.02 13.28 -23.02
CA ASN A 121 4.69 13.07 -22.46
C ASN A 121 3.80 14.31 -22.69
N PRO A 122 2.67 14.20 -23.42
CA PRO A 122 1.79 15.33 -23.70
C PRO A 122 1.13 15.91 -22.45
N ASP A 123 0.91 15.10 -21.41
CA ASP A 123 0.19 15.48 -20.19
C ASP A 123 1.10 16.17 -19.15
N LYS A 124 2.37 16.38 -19.49
CA LYS A 124 3.38 17.11 -18.69
C LYS A 124 3.32 16.68 -17.21
N LYS A 125 3.17 17.64 -16.28
CA LYS A 125 3.14 17.40 -14.83
C LYS A 125 2.05 16.42 -14.40
N VAL A 126 0.85 16.51 -15.00
CA VAL A 126 -0.26 15.60 -14.68
C VAL A 126 0.08 14.18 -15.09
N GLY A 127 0.65 14.01 -16.28
CA GLY A 127 1.09 12.70 -16.76
C GLY A 127 2.21 12.08 -15.92
N ALA A 128 3.17 12.90 -15.47
CA ALA A 128 4.25 12.43 -14.59
C ALA A 128 3.71 11.98 -13.21
N LEU A 129 2.76 12.72 -12.63
CA LEU A 129 2.14 12.35 -11.35
C LEU A 129 1.32 11.06 -11.47
N ASN A 130 0.52 10.93 -12.53
CA ASN A 130 -0.27 9.72 -12.76
C ASN A 130 0.62 8.49 -12.95
N TYR A 131 1.73 8.64 -13.69
CA TYR A 131 2.70 7.56 -13.86
C TYR A 131 3.34 7.14 -12.53
N GLY A 132 3.73 8.09 -11.68
CA GLY A 132 4.37 7.78 -10.40
C GLY A 132 3.44 7.23 -9.32
N PHE A 133 2.12 7.40 -9.48
CA PHE A 133 1.12 6.99 -8.49
C PHE A 133 0.58 5.57 -8.71
N THR A 134 0.56 5.10 -9.96
CA THR A 134 -0.13 3.88 -10.38
C THR A 134 0.83 2.71 -10.47
#